data_AF-A0A1C3KVL4-F1
#
_entry.id   AF-A0A1C3KVL4-F1
#
_cell.length_a   1.000
_cell.length_b   1.000
_cell.length_c   1.000
_cell.angle_alpha   90.00
_cell.angle_beta   90.00
_cell.angle_gamma   90.00
#
_symmetry.space_group_name_H-M   'P 1'
#
loop_
_entity.id
_entity.type
_entity.pdbx_description
1 polymer ?
#
loop_
_entity_poly.entity_id
_entity_poly.type
_entity_poly.pdbx_seq_one_letter_code
_entity_poly.pdbx_strand_id
1 'polypeptide(L)'
;MEFRGSNYFRFRLALSLISGKAITIKSIRENKKGNPNGKEENEREPTEGLHEYEAKLLRLIDKLCDDTIIKINEDGNELYFKPGFLIGNVKDEVRIGDLNISFHCGKERSITYFLEFLLMIVPFFKNPVKLLLKGITDDCIDTTVYTCKMVSENFFKNFLKVNENFLNITILKRGIKSDCSGEVLFFMNNLKMINSFDMYNAGFVNKITGSIISNKLSPVFRNKLMNFAKKNLYNFTPYINIEIEKENNSNNNNHNNNNNLENNFISFSLFAHTQNRCIYGTDLCIDKIFFQRVKDLLSTQSSGYRPPVHRTPGKVSSTQGVGRREEGWGEAGWEIDQEETDEGEITDEEEADKEEPDEEEADEDEADEEEADEEEADEEEADEEEADEEEADEDEADEVNEYRYDKANGPPKAGASTIAAPTMEKSFMQNSDVSNKKSVLHDADIYERLGFFISLKMMNEIKGLSSVDTNYQWLPLIYMALANDTAVSKISLTVLKPYAIALIRLLRDFFNVVFDIKKVEKSQVDYSYVIECVGIGYRNFSKKSF
;
A
#
# COMPACT_ATOMS: atom_id res chain seq x y z
N MET A 1 7.19 15.38 -21.71
CA MET A 1 7.65 15.82 -20.38
C MET A 1 8.93 15.09 -20.02
N GLU A 2 9.88 15.74 -19.35
CA GLU A 2 11.15 15.12 -18.96
C GLU A 2 11.23 14.94 -17.45
N PHE A 3 11.71 13.78 -17.00
CA PHE A 3 11.93 13.44 -15.61
C PHE A 3 13.33 12.85 -15.42
N ARG A 4 13.85 12.90 -14.19
CA ARG A 4 15.13 12.28 -13.82
C ARG A 4 14.96 11.26 -12.70
N GLY A 5 15.82 10.24 -12.69
CA GLY A 5 15.90 9.19 -11.69
C GLY A 5 14.76 8.15 -11.75
N SER A 6 14.92 7.05 -11.03
CA SER A 6 13.96 5.93 -10.96
C SER A 6 12.81 6.14 -9.96
N ASN A 7 12.85 7.20 -9.16
CA ASN A 7 11.82 7.45 -8.15
C ASN A 7 10.45 7.72 -8.79
N TYR A 8 9.39 7.22 -8.15
CA TYR A 8 7.99 7.41 -8.56
C TYR A 8 7.69 6.88 -9.97
N PHE A 9 8.45 5.90 -10.45
CA PHE A 9 8.33 5.31 -11.80
C PHE A 9 6.89 4.91 -12.15
N ARG A 10 6.21 4.17 -11.25
CA ARG A 10 4.81 3.75 -11.43
C ARG A 10 3.85 4.91 -11.63
N PHE A 11 3.99 5.97 -10.84
CA PHE A 11 3.13 7.16 -10.97
C PHE A 11 3.37 7.88 -12.27
N ARG A 12 4.62 8.09 -12.67
CA ARG A 12 4.95 8.77 -13.93
C ARG A 12 4.33 8.03 -15.12
N LEU A 13 4.44 6.69 -15.14
CA LEU A 13 3.82 5.87 -16.17
C LEU A 13 2.29 5.89 -16.12
N ALA A 14 1.70 5.74 -14.93
CA ALA A 14 0.24 5.74 -14.78
C ALA A 14 -0.38 7.07 -15.21
N LEU A 15 0.20 8.19 -14.79
CA LEU A 15 -0.29 9.53 -15.14
C LEU A 15 -0.02 9.86 -16.62
N SER A 16 1.08 9.37 -17.20
CA SER A 16 1.32 9.45 -18.64
C SER A 16 0.25 8.72 -19.44
N LEU A 17 -0.11 7.48 -19.04
CA LEU A 17 -1.18 6.70 -19.65
C LEU A 17 -2.55 7.40 -19.56
N ILE A 18 -2.89 7.94 -18.40
CA ILE A 18 -4.19 8.61 -18.18
C ILE A 18 -4.26 9.96 -18.91
N SER A 19 -3.16 10.71 -18.96
CA SER A 19 -3.13 12.04 -19.60
C SER A 19 -2.86 12.02 -21.11
N GLY A 20 -2.38 10.91 -21.66
CA GLY A 20 -1.89 10.83 -23.04
C GLY A 20 -0.57 11.56 -23.30
N LYS A 21 0.08 12.13 -22.27
CA LYS A 21 1.32 12.90 -22.42
C LYS A 21 2.53 11.97 -22.47
N ALA A 22 3.34 12.07 -23.52
CA ALA A 22 4.60 11.34 -23.62
C ALA A 22 5.63 11.84 -22.60
N ILE A 23 6.42 10.91 -22.06
CA ILE A 23 7.43 11.18 -21.03
C ILE A 23 8.80 10.60 -21.42
N THR A 24 9.85 11.26 -20.96
CA THR A 24 11.22 10.76 -21.01
C THR A 24 11.76 10.73 -19.59
N ILE A 25 12.35 9.61 -19.17
CA ILE A 25 12.98 9.45 -17.85
C ILE A 25 14.46 9.20 -18.08
N LYS A 26 15.30 10.13 -17.66
CA LYS A 26 16.77 10.05 -17.76
C LYS A 26 17.43 9.72 -16.42
N SER A 27 18.70 9.33 -16.46
CA SER A 27 19.53 9.03 -15.27
C SER A 27 18.89 8.01 -14.32
N ILE A 28 18.30 6.94 -14.86
CA ILE A 28 17.76 5.83 -14.07
C ILE A 28 18.95 5.07 -13.46
N ARG A 29 19.18 5.26 -12.15
CA ARG A 29 20.27 4.62 -11.39
C ARG A 29 21.63 4.75 -12.07
N GLU A 30 21.94 5.98 -12.47
CA GLU A 30 23.25 6.29 -13.06
C GLU A 30 24.31 6.21 -11.96
N ASN A 31 25.27 5.30 -12.10
CA ASN A 31 26.42 5.26 -11.20
C ASN A 31 27.26 6.51 -11.45
N LYS A 32 27.53 7.28 -10.39
CA LYS A 32 28.59 8.29 -10.41
C LYS A 32 29.92 7.54 -10.55
N LYS A 33 30.35 7.28 -11.78
CA LYS A 33 31.70 6.79 -12.08
C LYS A 33 32.69 7.77 -11.46
N GLY A 34 33.34 7.36 -10.36
CA GLY A 34 34.45 8.10 -9.76
C GLY A 34 34.27 8.48 -8.30
N ASN A 35 34.38 7.51 -7.39
CA ASN A 35 35.16 7.77 -6.19
C ASN A 35 36.41 6.86 -6.29
N PRO A 36 37.58 7.37 -6.71
CA PRO A 36 38.77 6.56 -6.93
C PRO A 36 39.39 5.98 -5.65
N ASN A 37 38.83 6.28 -4.48
CA ASN A 37 39.41 5.91 -3.20
C ASN A 37 38.39 5.16 -2.34
N GLY A 38 38.55 3.84 -2.25
CA GLY A 38 38.32 3.13 -0.99
C GLY A 38 37.35 1.96 -1.03
N LYS A 39 37.92 0.80 -1.32
CA LYS A 39 37.66 -0.52 -0.71
C LYS A 39 36.31 -1.20 -0.99
N GLU A 40 36.47 -2.33 -1.68
CA GLU A 40 35.68 -3.55 -1.53
C GLU A 40 35.23 -3.77 -0.09
N GLU A 41 33.93 -3.97 0.12
CA GLU A 41 33.37 -4.86 1.14
C GLU A 41 31.87 -5.09 0.85
N ASN A 42 31.57 -6.18 0.12
CA ASN A 42 30.34 -6.97 0.15
C ASN A 42 28.98 -6.28 0.42
N GLU A 43 28.50 -5.47 -0.52
CA GLU A 43 27.06 -5.32 -0.77
C GLU A 43 26.86 -5.30 -2.29
N ARG A 44 25.87 -6.04 -2.82
CA ARG A 44 25.61 -6.21 -4.26
C ARG A 44 25.74 -4.87 -4.97
N GLU A 45 26.65 -4.76 -5.95
CA GLU A 45 26.75 -3.56 -6.77
C GLU A 45 25.35 -3.19 -7.27
N PRO A 46 24.90 -1.94 -7.06
CA PRO A 46 23.59 -1.53 -7.54
C PRO A 46 23.56 -1.70 -9.05
N THR A 47 22.64 -2.53 -9.53
CA THR A 47 22.47 -2.73 -10.97
C THR A 47 22.09 -1.39 -11.60
N GLU A 48 22.94 -0.93 -12.51
CA GLU A 48 22.73 0.29 -13.29
C GLU A 48 21.45 0.14 -14.15
N GLY A 49 20.76 1.26 -14.39
CA GLY A 49 19.59 1.29 -15.26
C GLY A 49 18.30 0.74 -14.65
N LEU A 50 17.38 0.33 -15.53
CA LEU A 50 16.08 -0.26 -15.20
C LEU A 50 16.22 -1.62 -14.52
N HIS A 51 15.47 -1.85 -13.45
CA HIS A 51 15.38 -3.16 -12.80
C HIS A 51 14.40 -4.10 -13.53
N GLU A 52 14.50 -5.40 -13.26
CA GLU A 52 13.66 -6.43 -13.91
C GLU A 52 12.17 -6.18 -13.63
N TYR A 53 11.81 -5.81 -12.39
CA TYR A 53 10.41 -5.51 -12.05
C TYR A 53 9.86 -4.27 -12.78
N GLU A 54 10.71 -3.32 -13.17
CA GLU A 54 10.32 -2.12 -13.94
C GLU A 54 10.12 -2.49 -15.41
N ALA A 55 11.05 -3.27 -15.98
CA ALA A 55 10.90 -3.80 -17.33
C ALA A 55 9.66 -4.70 -17.46
N LYS A 56 9.35 -5.50 -16.43
CA LYS A 56 8.11 -6.29 -16.37
C LYS A 56 6.87 -5.42 -16.30
N LEU A 57 6.90 -4.31 -15.55
CA LEU A 57 5.79 -3.37 -15.54
C LEU A 57 5.54 -2.78 -16.93
N LEU A 58 6.59 -2.40 -17.65
CA LEU A 58 6.50 -1.93 -19.03
C LEU A 58 5.89 -3.00 -19.96
N ARG A 59 6.32 -4.27 -19.83
CA ARG A 59 5.71 -5.38 -20.57
C ARG A 59 4.24 -5.63 -20.22
N LEU A 60 3.85 -5.39 -18.97
CA LEU A 60 2.45 -5.48 -18.56
C LEU A 60 1.61 -4.40 -19.25
N ILE A 61 2.14 -3.18 -19.34
CA ILE A 61 1.49 -2.06 -20.06
C ILE A 61 1.32 -2.41 -21.53
N ASP A 62 2.40 -2.85 -22.19
CA ASP A 62 2.41 -3.25 -23.61
C ASP A 62 1.41 -4.38 -23.93
N LYS A 63 1.16 -5.28 -22.96
CA LYS A 63 0.17 -6.36 -23.12
C LYS A 63 -1.29 -5.88 -22.98
N LEU A 64 -1.51 -4.75 -22.32
CA LEU A 64 -2.84 -4.24 -21.95
C LEU A 64 -3.29 -3.03 -22.78
N CYS A 65 -2.34 -2.39 -23.46
CA CYS A 65 -2.54 -1.16 -24.22
C CYS A 65 -2.04 -1.36 -25.65
N ASP A 66 -2.75 -0.81 -26.64
CA ASP A 66 -2.28 -0.84 -28.03
C ASP A 66 -1.56 0.47 -28.38
N ASP A 67 -0.67 0.44 -29.38
CA ASP A 67 0.10 1.59 -29.87
C ASP A 67 0.98 2.31 -28.83
N THR A 68 1.38 1.60 -27.77
CA THR A 68 2.32 2.14 -26.79
C THR A 68 3.74 2.08 -27.35
N ILE A 69 4.49 3.19 -27.33
CA ILE A 69 5.88 3.22 -27.77
C ILE A 69 6.79 3.27 -26.57
N ILE A 70 7.59 2.22 -26.40
CA ILE A 70 8.56 2.07 -25.32
C ILE A 70 9.95 1.96 -25.94
N LYS A 71 10.79 2.98 -25.77
CA LYS A 71 12.18 2.97 -26.25
C LYS A 71 13.12 3.10 -25.06
N ILE A 72 14.00 2.11 -24.90
CA ILE A 72 15.00 2.05 -23.83
C ILE A 72 16.37 2.16 -24.49
N ASN A 73 17.25 2.98 -23.94
CA ASN A 73 18.62 3.12 -24.45
C ASN A 73 19.46 1.86 -24.12
N GLU A 74 20.59 1.66 -24.80
CA GLU A 74 21.45 0.47 -24.64
C GLU A 74 21.86 0.22 -23.19
N ASP A 75 22.16 1.30 -22.45
CA ASP A 75 22.57 1.27 -21.05
C ASP A 75 21.38 1.12 -20.07
N GLY A 76 20.13 1.19 -20.53
CA GLY A 76 18.94 1.09 -19.69
C GLY A 76 18.74 2.25 -18.69
N ASN A 77 19.54 3.32 -18.79
CA ASN A 77 19.49 4.51 -17.94
C ASN A 77 18.52 5.58 -18.44
N GLU A 78 18.04 5.46 -19.68
CA GLU A 78 17.05 6.36 -20.28
C GLU A 78 15.87 5.58 -20.87
N LEU A 79 14.66 6.07 -20.61
CA LEU A 79 13.40 5.54 -21.11
C LEU A 79 12.59 6.65 -21.78
N TYR A 80 12.27 6.49 -23.05
CA TYR A 80 11.22 7.24 -23.72
C TYR A 80 9.93 6.41 -23.76
N PHE A 81 8.84 6.99 -23.26
CA PHE A 81 7.54 6.35 -23.14
C PHE A 81 6.46 7.24 -23.76
N LYS A 82 5.85 6.78 -24.85
CA LYS A 82 4.64 7.37 -25.43
C LYS A 82 3.45 6.48 -25.07
N PRO A 83 2.45 6.98 -24.32
CA PRO A 83 1.29 6.20 -23.96
C PRO A 83 0.45 5.85 -25.20
N GLY A 84 -0.07 4.63 -25.23
CA GLY A 84 -1.01 4.16 -26.24
C GLY A 84 -2.47 4.15 -25.73
N PHE A 85 -3.34 3.42 -26.43
CA PHE A 85 -4.76 3.30 -26.07
C PHE A 85 -5.00 2.25 -24.98
N LEU A 86 -5.74 2.62 -23.94
CA LEU A 86 -6.09 1.75 -22.83
C LEU A 86 -7.26 0.82 -23.21
N ILE A 87 -6.96 -0.39 -23.69
CA ILE A 87 -7.99 -1.26 -24.27
C ILE A 87 -8.52 -2.28 -23.28
N GLY A 88 -7.62 -2.98 -22.59
CA GLY A 88 -7.99 -4.07 -21.68
C GLY A 88 -8.16 -5.40 -22.40
N ASN A 89 -8.55 -6.42 -21.66
CA ASN A 89 -8.43 -7.80 -22.15
C ASN A 89 -9.70 -8.64 -22.04
N VAL A 90 -10.74 -8.13 -21.38
CA VAL A 90 -12.07 -8.75 -21.39
C VAL A 90 -12.82 -8.22 -22.61
N LYS A 91 -13.02 -9.05 -23.64
CA LYS A 91 -13.84 -8.70 -24.81
C LYS A 91 -15.24 -9.27 -24.64
N ASP A 92 -16.26 -8.59 -25.16
CA ASP A 92 -17.68 -8.99 -25.05
C ASP A 92 -17.94 -10.40 -25.64
N GLU A 93 -17.16 -10.81 -26.64
CA GLU A 93 -17.23 -12.11 -27.31
C GLU A 93 -16.74 -13.28 -26.46
N VAL A 94 -15.94 -13.02 -25.42
CA VAL A 94 -15.30 -14.07 -24.60
C VAL A 94 -15.93 -14.08 -23.22
N ARG A 95 -16.50 -15.23 -22.81
CA ARG A 95 -16.96 -15.40 -21.44
C ARG A 95 -15.81 -15.10 -20.49
N ILE A 96 -16.08 -14.25 -19.50
CA ILE A 96 -15.08 -13.85 -18.50
C ILE A 96 -14.40 -15.08 -17.86
N GLY A 97 -15.12 -16.20 -17.70
CA GLY A 97 -14.60 -17.46 -17.18
C GLY A 97 -13.45 -18.06 -17.99
N ASP A 98 -13.48 -17.95 -19.31
CA ASP A 98 -12.54 -18.61 -20.23
C ASP A 98 -11.24 -17.81 -20.42
N LEU A 99 -11.21 -16.57 -19.95
CA LEU A 99 -10.05 -15.71 -20.06
C LEU A 99 -8.95 -16.13 -19.07
N ASN A 100 -7.95 -16.86 -19.58
CA ASN A 100 -6.79 -17.33 -18.81
C ASN A 100 -5.50 -16.57 -19.17
N ILE A 101 -5.51 -15.25 -19.00
CA ILE A 101 -4.33 -14.43 -19.23
C ILE A 101 -3.47 -14.41 -17.97
N SER A 102 -2.40 -15.20 -17.99
CA SER A 102 -1.40 -15.17 -16.92
C SER A 102 -0.30 -14.13 -17.18
N PHE A 103 0.24 -13.58 -16.09
CA PHE A 103 1.37 -12.67 -16.11
C PHE A 103 2.31 -12.94 -14.93
N HIS A 104 3.61 -13.09 -15.23
CA HIS A 104 4.63 -13.36 -14.22
C HIS A 104 5.31 -12.08 -13.75
N CYS A 105 5.02 -11.67 -12.51
CA CYS A 105 5.52 -10.46 -11.86
C CYS A 105 7.04 -10.51 -11.55
N GLY A 106 7.64 -11.70 -11.52
CA GLY A 106 9.06 -11.89 -11.21
C GLY A 106 9.36 -12.17 -9.74
N LYS A 107 10.63 -11.98 -9.36
CA LYS A 107 11.17 -12.41 -8.06
C LYS A 107 11.76 -11.25 -7.22
N GLU A 108 11.68 -10.03 -7.72
CA GLU A 108 12.29 -8.86 -7.07
C GLU A 108 11.32 -8.15 -6.12
N ARG A 109 10.06 -7.97 -6.55
CA ARG A 109 8.99 -7.23 -5.87
C ARG A 109 7.70 -8.05 -5.79
N SER A 110 6.85 -7.71 -4.81
CA SER A 110 5.55 -8.35 -4.63
C SER A 110 4.60 -8.06 -5.81
N ILE A 111 3.63 -8.95 -6.02
CA ILE A 111 2.49 -8.75 -6.91
C ILE A 111 1.77 -7.44 -6.57
N THR A 112 1.76 -7.03 -5.30
CA THR A 112 1.21 -5.74 -4.87
C THR A 112 1.77 -4.56 -5.65
N TYR A 113 3.06 -4.60 -6.04
CA TYR A 113 3.67 -3.56 -6.85
C TYR A 113 2.92 -3.31 -8.17
N PHE A 114 2.47 -4.40 -8.80
CA PHE A 114 1.72 -4.41 -10.05
C PHE A 114 0.23 -4.15 -9.82
N LEU A 115 -0.35 -4.69 -8.74
CA LEU A 115 -1.75 -4.43 -8.38
C LEU A 115 -1.99 -2.95 -8.12
N GLU A 116 -1.14 -2.28 -7.33
CA GLU A 116 -1.28 -0.84 -7.10
C GLU A 116 -1.27 -0.07 -8.42
N PHE A 117 -0.41 -0.43 -9.37
CA PHE A 117 -0.38 0.20 -10.69
C PHE A 117 -1.66 -0.08 -11.49
N LEU A 118 -2.14 -1.32 -11.51
CA LEU A 118 -3.40 -1.68 -12.18
C LEU A 118 -4.58 -0.92 -11.59
N LEU A 119 -4.67 -0.81 -10.27
CA LEU A 119 -5.70 -0.04 -9.58
C LEU A 119 -5.69 1.43 -10.04
N MET A 120 -4.53 2.03 -10.32
CA MET A 120 -4.45 3.41 -10.82
C MET A 120 -5.04 3.56 -12.23
N ILE A 121 -4.82 2.61 -13.14
CA ILE A 121 -5.08 2.80 -14.58
C ILE A 121 -6.34 2.11 -15.08
N VAL A 122 -6.69 0.92 -14.56
CA VAL A 122 -7.77 0.08 -15.09
C VAL A 122 -9.16 0.76 -15.11
N PRO A 123 -9.53 1.64 -14.17
CA PRO A 123 -10.80 2.38 -14.29
C PRO A 123 -10.96 3.15 -15.62
N PHE A 124 -9.87 3.49 -16.29
CA PHE A 124 -9.87 4.32 -17.49
C PHE A 124 -9.74 3.53 -18.79
N PHE A 125 -9.83 2.20 -18.72
CA PHE A 125 -9.75 1.33 -19.88
C PHE A 125 -11.07 1.32 -20.67
N LYS A 126 -10.98 0.97 -21.96
CA LYS A 126 -12.14 0.68 -22.82
C LYS A 126 -12.93 -0.52 -22.31
N ASN A 127 -12.23 -1.60 -21.97
CA ASN A 127 -12.80 -2.84 -21.49
C ASN A 127 -12.25 -3.22 -20.10
N PRO A 128 -12.97 -4.05 -19.33
CA PRO A 128 -12.48 -4.58 -18.06
C PRO A 128 -11.15 -5.34 -18.21
N VAL A 129 -10.43 -5.49 -17.09
CA VAL A 129 -9.18 -6.23 -17.03
C VAL A 129 -9.30 -7.41 -16.08
N LYS A 130 -9.00 -8.62 -16.57
CA LYS A 130 -8.86 -9.85 -15.79
C LYS A 130 -7.48 -10.46 -16.00
N LEU A 131 -6.73 -10.71 -14.93
CA LEU A 131 -5.37 -11.26 -15.01
C LEU A 131 -5.11 -12.27 -13.91
N LEU A 132 -4.41 -13.35 -14.24
CA LEU A 132 -3.78 -14.25 -13.27
C LEU A 132 -2.33 -13.81 -13.06
N LEU A 133 -2.08 -13.10 -11.96
CA LEU A 133 -0.75 -12.63 -11.58
C LEU A 133 0.00 -13.71 -10.80
N LYS A 134 1.23 -14.01 -11.19
CA LYS A 134 2.08 -15.03 -10.57
C LYS A 134 3.37 -14.43 -10.04
N GLY A 135 3.74 -14.73 -8.79
CA GLY A 135 4.92 -14.19 -8.14
C GLY A 135 4.84 -14.19 -6.61
N ILE A 136 5.47 -13.20 -5.99
CA ILE A 136 5.51 -13.03 -4.53
C ILE A 136 4.22 -12.35 -4.07
N THR A 137 3.53 -12.88 -3.06
CA THR A 137 2.33 -12.27 -2.47
C THR A 137 2.59 -11.58 -1.14
N ASP A 138 3.57 -12.10 -0.39
CA ASP A 138 3.90 -11.68 0.96
C ASP A 138 5.42 -11.47 1.04
N ASP A 139 5.84 -10.26 1.39
CA ASP A 139 7.24 -9.92 1.65
C ASP A 139 7.37 -8.89 2.78
N CYS A 140 8.59 -8.41 3.02
CA CYS A 140 8.87 -7.39 4.02
C CYS A 140 9.14 -6.00 3.42
N ILE A 141 8.99 -5.84 2.10
CA ILE A 141 9.32 -4.61 1.36
C ILE A 141 8.04 -3.89 0.95
N ASP A 142 7.15 -4.61 0.28
CA ASP A 142 5.85 -4.16 -0.17
C ASP A 142 4.76 -4.54 0.83
N THR A 143 3.60 -3.90 0.71
CA THR A 143 2.40 -4.33 1.42
C THR A 143 1.94 -5.69 0.90
N THR A 144 1.33 -6.50 1.77
CA THR A 144 0.82 -7.81 1.33
C THR A 144 -0.34 -7.64 0.35
N VAL A 145 -0.53 -8.61 -0.54
CA VAL A 145 -1.67 -8.62 -1.46
C VAL A 145 -2.99 -8.58 -0.69
N TYR A 146 -3.06 -9.20 0.49
CA TYR A 146 -4.26 -9.21 1.32
C TYR A 146 -4.61 -7.82 1.85
N THR A 147 -3.61 -7.04 2.29
CA THR A 147 -3.85 -5.65 2.70
C THR A 147 -4.22 -4.76 1.52
N CYS A 148 -3.57 -4.94 0.36
CA CYS A 148 -3.97 -4.24 -0.86
C CYS A 148 -5.43 -4.52 -1.21
N LYS A 149 -5.86 -5.79 -1.16
CA LYS A 149 -7.25 -6.20 -1.34
C LYS A 149 -8.18 -5.47 -0.39
N MET A 150 -7.97 -5.60 0.92
CA MET A 150 -8.89 -5.06 1.93
C MET A 150 -9.02 -3.54 1.85
N VAL A 151 -7.91 -2.82 1.66
CA VAL A 151 -7.91 -1.36 1.58
C VAL A 151 -8.54 -0.86 0.29
N SER A 152 -8.18 -1.46 -0.85
CA SER A 152 -8.71 -1.05 -2.16
C SER A 152 -10.20 -1.35 -2.30
N GLU A 153 -10.64 -2.59 -2.03
CA GLU A 153 -12.05 -2.97 -2.12
C GLU A 153 -12.93 -2.10 -1.19
N ASN A 154 -12.46 -1.81 0.02
CA ASN A 154 -13.16 -0.89 0.93
C ASN A 154 -13.27 0.53 0.34
N PHE A 155 -12.21 1.04 -0.27
CA PHE A 155 -12.21 2.38 -0.86
C PHE A 155 -13.22 2.49 -2.01
N PHE A 156 -13.16 1.57 -2.98
CA PHE A 156 -14.07 1.57 -4.12
C PHE A 156 -15.53 1.42 -3.66
N LYS A 157 -15.81 0.45 -2.79
CA LYS A 157 -17.17 0.19 -2.31
C LYS A 157 -17.76 1.35 -1.51
N ASN A 158 -17.02 1.87 -0.52
CA ASN A 158 -17.59 2.79 0.46
C ASN A 158 -17.49 4.26 0.08
N PHE A 159 -16.42 4.66 -0.62
CA PHE A 159 -16.16 6.07 -0.93
C PHE A 159 -16.47 6.43 -2.37
N LEU A 160 -16.05 5.60 -3.34
CA LEU A 160 -16.46 5.79 -4.74
C LEU A 160 -17.86 5.26 -5.04
N LYS A 161 -18.46 4.49 -4.12
CA LYS A 161 -19.84 3.95 -4.21
C LYS A 161 -20.08 3.18 -5.51
N VAL A 162 -19.08 2.45 -5.96
CA VAL A 162 -19.20 1.55 -7.12
C VAL A 162 -19.72 0.18 -6.69
N ASN A 163 -20.30 -0.56 -7.64
CA ASN A 163 -20.88 -1.87 -7.39
C ASN A 163 -19.85 -2.87 -6.82
N GLU A 164 -20.31 -3.86 -6.06
CA GLU A 164 -19.42 -4.86 -5.44
C GLU A 164 -18.63 -5.68 -6.48
N ASN A 165 -19.20 -5.86 -7.67
CA ASN A 165 -18.55 -6.56 -8.78
C ASN A 165 -17.52 -5.68 -9.53
N PHE A 166 -17.20 -4.48 -9.02
CA PHE A 166 -16.28 -3.57 -9.69
C PHE A 166 -14.81 -4.00 -9.56
N LEU A 167 -14.40 -4.47 -8.38
CA LEU A 167 -13.03 -4.91 -8.09
C LEU A 167 -13.09 -6.23 -7.35
N ASN A 168 -12.36 -7.23 -7.82
CA ASN A 168 -12.19 -8.49 -7.13
C ASN A 168 -10.70 -8.89 -7.18
N ILE A 169 -10.09 -8.98 -5.99
CA ILE A 169 -8.74 -9.54 -5.83
C ILE A 169 -8.87 -10.86 -5.07
N THR A 170 -8.64 -11.98 -5.75
CA THR A 170 -8.70 -13.31 -5.14
C THR A 170 -7.31 -13.92 -5.05
N ILE A 171 -6.84 -14.15 -3.82
CA ILE A 171 -5.57 -14.86 -3.56
C ILE A 171 -5.85 -16.35 -3.72
N LEU A 172 -5.35 -16.96 -4.78
CA LEU A 172 -5.50 -18.39 -5.04
C LEU A 172 -4.44 -19.19 -4.29
N LYS A 173 -3.20 -18.67 -4.29
CA LYS A 173 -2.06 -19.29 -3.63
C LYS A 173 -1.12 -18.20 -3.11
N ARG A 174 -0.63 -18.35 -1.88
CA ARG A 174 0.38 -17.45 -1.31
C ARG A 174 1.79 -17.96 -1.61
N GLY A 175 2.72 -17.04 -1.85
CA GLY A 175 4.13 -17.32 -2.10
C GLY A 175 5.01 -16.20 -1.59
N ILE A 176 6.20 -16.54 -1.11
CA ILE A 176 7.20 -15.59 -0.62
C ILE A 176 8.35 -15.48 -1.61
N LYS A 177 9.37 -14.69 -1.27
CA LYS A 177 10.53 -14.49 -2.14
C LYS A 177 11.33 -15.77 -2.44
N SER A 178 11.37 -16.73 -1.52
CA SER A 178 12.12 -17.97 -1.73
C SER A 178 11.52 -18.80 -2.87
N ASP A 179 10.20 -18.99 -2.89
CA ASP A 179 9.53 -19.89 -3.85
C ASP A 179 8.89 -19.17 -5.04
N CYS A 180 8.48 -17.91 -4.88
CA CYS A 180 7.80 -17.09 -5.89
C CYS A 180 6.60 -17.79 -6.53
N SER A 181 5.90 -18.64 -5.77
CA SER A 181 4.86 -19.54 -6.31
C SER A 181 3.43 -19.05 -6.08
N GLY A 182 3.27 -17.81 -5.63
CA GLY A 182 1.97 -17.21 -5.35
C GLY A 182 1.20 -16.89 -6.63
N GLU A 183 -0.12 -17.00 -6.54
CA GLU A 183 -1.06 -16.79 -7.63
C GLU A 183 -2.24 -15.95 -7.15
N VAL A 184 -2.53 -14.86 -7.86
CA VAL A 184 -3.57 -13.91 -7.54
C VAL A 184 -4.40 -13.65 -8.78
N LEU A 185 -5.69 -13.91 -8.69
CA LEU A 185 -6.65 -13.53 -9.72
C LEU A 185 -7.10 -12.09 -9.46
N PHE A 186 -6.82 -11.22 -10.41
CA PHE A 186 -7.26 -9.84 -10.43
C PHE A 186 -8.38 -9.67 -11.45
N PHE A 187 -9.46 -9.01 -11.06
CA PHE A 187 -10.49 -8.52 -11.94
C PHE A 187 -10.89 -7.11 -11.54
N MET A 188 -10.97 -6.20 -12.50
CA MET A 188 -11.48 -4.85 -12.26
C MET A 188 -12.20 -4.31 -13.50
N ASN A 189 -13.34 -3.68 -13.25
CA ASN A 189 -14.17 -3.04 -14.27
C ASN A 189 -13.73 -1.59 -14.52
N ASN A 190 -14.22 -0.98 -15.59
CA ASN A 190 -13.92 0.40 -15.96
C ASN A 190 -15.02 1.38 -15.52
N LEU A 191 -14.65 2.64 -15.32
CA LEU A 191 -15.53 3.75 -14.95
C LEU A 191 -15.67 4.73 -16.11
N LYS A 192 -16.88 5.29 -16.28
CA LYS A 192 -17.14 6.38 -17.22
C LYS A 192 -16.68 7.72 -16.66
N MET A 193 -16.99 7.97 -15.39
CA MET A 193 -16.69 9.20 -14.66
C MET A 193 -16.54 8.85 -13.17
N ILE A 194 -15.75 9.63 -12.45
CA ILE A 194 -15.54 9.50 -11.01
C ILE A 194 -16.31 10.62 -10.30
N ASN A 195 -17.10 10.27 -9.30
CA ASN A 195 -17.76 11.26 -8.46
C ASN A 195 -16.81 11.75 -7.37
N SER A 196 -16.92 13.02 -7.01
CA SER A 196 -16.26 13.56 -5.83
C SER A 196 -16.72 12.85 -4.54
N PHE A 197 -15.82 12.75 -3.57
CA PHE A 197 -16.06 12.06 -2.31
C PHE A 197 -15.45 12.79 -1.11
N ASP A 198 -16.07 12.62 0.05
CA ASP A 198 -15.62 13.21 1.31
C ASP A 198 -15.21 12.11 2.28
N MET A 199 -13.91 12.09 2.61
CA MET A 199 -13.28 11.29 3.66
C MET A 199 -12.62 12.24 4.66
N TYR A 200 -13.32 13.24 5.19
CA TYR A 200 -12.70 14.17 6.13
C TYR A 200 -12.47 13.58 7.54
N ASN A 201 -13.37 12.72 8.01
CA ASN A 201 -13.36 12.27 9.40
C ASN A 201 -13.46 10.75 9.48
N ALA A 202 -12.50 10.10 10.14
CA ALA A 202 -12.54 8.66 10.37
C ALA A 202 -13.52 8.26 11.50
N GLY A 203 -13.83 9.17 12.42
CA GLY A 203 -14.59 8.86 13.63
C GLY A 203 -13.72 8.15 14.67
N PHE A 204 -14.23 7.12 15.33
CA PHE A 204 -13.47 6.26 16.25
C PHE A 204 -13.27 4.85 15.69
N VAL A 205 -12.33 4.10 16.26
CA VAL A 205 -12.08 2.70 15.89
C VAL A 205 -13.14 1.81 16.53
N ASN A 206 -13.95 1.15 15.70
CA ASN A 206 -15.02 0.25 16.13
C ASN A 206 -14.48 -1.12 16.55
N LYS A 207 -13.63 -1.70 15.70
CA LYS A 207 -13.09 -3.05 15.87
C LYS A 207 -11.74 -3.19 15.16
N ILE A 208 -10.94 -4.14 15.63
CA ILE A 208 -9.73 -4.58 14.95
C ILE A 208 -9.93 -6.02 14.51
N THR A 209 -9.85 -6.25 13.20
CA THR A 209 -9.86 -7.60 12.61
C THR A 209 -8.44 -7.99 12.18
N GLY A 210 -8.21 -9.25 11.85
CA GLY A 210 -6.94 -9.67 11.27
C GLY A 210 -6.97 -11.09 10.75
N SER A 211 -5.99 -11.43 9.92
CA SER A 211 -5.74 -12.78 9.44
C SER A 211 -4.28 -13.15 9.70
N ILE A 212 -4.06 -14.36 10.19
CA ILE A 212 -2.73 -14.95 10.31
C ILE A 212 -2.68 -16.30 9.60
N ILE A 213 -1.71 -16.45 8.72
CA ILE A 213 -1.41 -17.70 8.01
C ILE A 213 0.01 -18.15 8.34
N SER A 214 0.21 -19.46 8.41
CA SER A 214 1.53 -20.08 8.63
C SER A 214 1.69 -21.26 7.70
N ASN A 215 2.65 -21.19 6.78
CA ASN A 215 3.02 -22.29 5.90
C ASN A 215 4.25 -23.02 6.45
N LYS A 216 4.15 -24.35 6.62
CA LYS A 216 5.26 -25.24 7.05
C LYS A 216 6.03 -24.82 8.30
N LEU A 217 5.46 -23.93 9.11
CA LEU A 217 5.98 -23.50 10.41
C LEU A 217 5.08 -23.97 11.54
N SER A 218 5.67 -24.18 12.72
CA SER A 218 4.97 -24.70 13.89
C SER A 218 3.79 -23.80 14.28
N PRO A 219 2.58 -24.37 14.43
CA PRO A 219 1.40 -23.66 14.95
C PRO A 219 1.65 -22.95 16.29
N VAL A 220 2.59 -23.46 17.09
CA VAL A 220 2.94 -22.87 18.40
C VAL A 220 3.47 -21.45 18.24
N PHE A 221 4.35 -21.21 17.26
CA PHE A 221 4.92 -19.87 17.02
C PHE A 221 3.87 -18.90 16.49
N ARG A 222 3.03 -19.36 15.55
CA ARG A 222 1.88 -18.59 15.05
C ARG A 222 0.94 -18.18 16.19
N ASN A 223 0.59 -19.12 17.07
CA ASN A 223 -0.32 -18.85 18.18
C ASN A 223 0.32 -17.91 19.22
N LYS A 224 1.62 -18.04 19.50
CA LYS A 224 2.35 -17.09 20.37
C LYS A 224 2.33 -15.68 19.80
N LEU A 225 2.70 -15.52 18.52
CA LEU A 225 2.67 -14.24 17.80
C LEU A 225 1.28 -13.59 17.89
N MET A 226 0.23 -14.35 17.54
CA MET A 226 -1.15 -13.89 17.54
C MET A 226 -1.64 -13.52 18.94
N ASN A 227 -1.43 -14.37 19.94
CA ASN A 227 -1.92 -14.14 21.30
C ASN A 227 -1.22 -12.94 21.95
N PHE A 228 0.07 -12.75 21.68
CA PHE A 228 0.78 -11.58 22.17
C PHE A 228 0.28 -10.30 21.50
N ALA A 229 0.01 -10.31 20.19
CA ALA A 229 -0.62 -9.17 19.51
C ALA A 229 -2.01 -8.85 20.10
N LYS A 230 -2.88 -9.85 20.27
CA LYS A 230 -4.20 -9.70 20.91
C LYS A 230 -4.09 -9.05 22.28
N LYS A 231 -3.21 -9.59 23.15
CA LYS A 231 -3.00 -9.08 24.50
C LYS A 231 -2.69 -7.58 24.53
N ASN A 232 -1.86 -7.09 23.62
CA ASN A 232 -1.49 -5.68 23.58
C ASN A 232 -2.59 -4.81 22.98
N LEU A 233 -3.28 -5.30 21.95
CA LEU A 233 -4.40 -4.59 21.33
C LEU A 233 -5.62 -4.48 22.26
N TYR A 234 -5.83 -5.45 23.17
CA TYR A 234 -6.92 -5.41 24.16
C TYR A 234 -6.81 -4.21 25.12
N ASN A 235 -5.63 -3.61 25.26
CA ASN A 235 -5.46 -2.36 26.00
C ASN A 235 -6.12 -1.16 25.28
N PHE A 236 -6.45 -1.29 23.99
CA PHE A 236 -7.03 -0.24 23.16
C PHE A 236 -8.52 -0.48 22.86
N THR A 237 -8.91 -1.69 22.48
CA THR A 237 -10.31 -2.04 22.22
C THR A 237 -10.60 -3.50 22.58
N PRO A 238 -11.76 -3.80 23.19
CA PRO A 238 -12.16 -5.18 23.45
C PRO A 238 -12.59 -5.94 22.18
N TYR A 239 -12.91 -5.23 21.09
CA TYR A 239 -13.46 -5.83 19.87
C TYR A 239 -12.35 -6.25 18.89
N ILE A 240 -11.64 -7.32 19.25
CA ILE A 240 -10.53 -7.87 18.46
C ILE A 240 -10.86 -9.27 17.98
N ASN A 241 -10.91 -9.44 16.66
CA ASN A 241 -11.04 -10.75 16.03
C ASN A 241 -9.84 -11.00 15.10
N ILE A 242 -9.07 -12.06 15.36
CA ILE A 242 -7.99 -12.46 14.44
C ILE A 242 -8.23 -13.92 14.08
N GLU A 243 -8.39 -14.14 12.79
CA GLU A 243 -8.71 -15.41 12.18
C GLU A 243 -7.43 -16.13 11.76
N ILE A 244 -7.43 -17.45 11.92
CA ILE A 244 -6.35 -18.31 11.42
C ILE A 244 -6.78 -18.83 10.05
N GLU A 245 -6.13 -18.33 9.01
CA GLU A 245 -6.40 -18.76 7.64
C GLU A 245 -5.88 -20.19 7.44
N LYS A 246 -6.73 -21.08 6.91
CA LYS A 246 -6.33 -22.43 6.53
C LYS A 246 -5.64 -22.37 5.17
N GLU A 247 -4.56 -23.12 5.01
CA GLU A 247 -3.91 -23.24 3.71
C GLU A 247 -4.82 -24.03 2.75
N ASN A 248 -5.15 -23.43 1.60
CA ASN A 248 -5.87 -24.10 0.53
C ASN A 248 -4.95 -25.15 -0.11
N ASN A 249 -5.05 -26.41 0.32
CA ASN A 249 -4.28 -27.53 -0.22
C ASN A 249 -4.73 -28.00 -1.62
N SER A 250 -5.36 -27.14 -2.43
CA SER A 250 -5.72 -27.50 -3.80
C SER A 250 -4.47 -27.54 -4.68
N ASN A 251 -4.18 -28.74 -5.19
CA ASN A 251 -3.15 -29.11 -6.18
C ASN A 251 -1.77 -29.56 -5.69
N ASN A 252 -1.70 -30.33 -4.59
CA ASN A 252 -0.51 -31.13 -4.24
C ASN A 252 -0.51 -32.57 -4.82
N ASN A 253 -1.16 -32.81 -5.96
CA ASN A 253 -1.12 -34.13 -6.62
C ASN A 253 -0.01 -34.31 -7.67
N ASN A 254 0.90 -33.35 -7.83
CA ASN A 254 2.13 -33.57 -8.61
C ASN A 254 3.30 -33.84 -7.67
N HIS A 255 3.38 -35.07 -7.19
CA HIS A 255 4.63 -35.69 -6.80
C HIS A 255 5.51 -35.81 -8.05
N ASN A 256 6.25 -34.76 -8.39
CA ASN A 256 7.50 -34.87 -9.11
C ASN A 256 8.35 -33.61 -9.03
N ASN A 257 9.62 -33.85 -8.66
CA ASN A 257 10.82 -33.07 -8.91
C ASN A 257 11.22 -31.94 -7.94
N ASN A 258 12.07 -32.32 -6.98
CA ASN A 258 13.45 -31.82 -6.82
C ASN A 258 13.70 -30.30 -6.99
N ASN A 259 12.93 -29.45 -6.31
CA ASN A 259 13.41 -28.12 -5.94
C ASN A 259 13.00 -27.84 -4.49
N ASN A 260 13.94 -28.05 -3.57
CA ASN A 260 13.87 -27.76 -2.13
C ASN A 260 13.84 -26.24 -1.86
N LEU A 261 12.88 -25.51 -2.41
CA LEU A 261 12.64 -24.12 -2.00
C LEU A 261 11.65 -24.14 -0.83
N GLU A 262 12.20 -23.97 0.36
CA GLU A 262 11.43 -23.88 1.61
C GLU A 262 10.53 -22.62 1.58
N ASN A 263 9.23 -22.83 1.33
CA ASN A 263 8.18 -21.82 1.49
C ASN A 263 7.68 -21.81 2.95
N ASN A 264 8.58 -21.53 3.89
CA ASN A 264 8.28 -21.53 5.32
C ASN A 264 8.10 -20.08 5.77
N PHE A 265 6.87 -19.68 6.08
CA PHE A 265 6.58 -18.30 6.51
C PHE A 265 5.36 -18.20 7.42
N ILE A 266 5.31 -17.11 8.17
CA ILE A 266 4.10 -16.61 8.84
C ILE A 266 3.78 -15.26 8.23
N SER A 267 2.58 -15.08 7.70
CA SER A 267 2.08 -13.77 7.29
C SER A 267 0.95 -13.36 8.22
N PHE A 268 1.03 -12.15 8.76
CA PHE A 268 0.09 -11.63 9.73
C PHE A 268 -0.34 -10.21 9.33
N SER A 269 -1.64 -10.05 9.07
CA SER A 269 -2.27 -8.78 8.72
C SER A 269 -3.30 -8.40 9.77
N LEU A 270 -3.31 -7.13 10.17
CA LEU A 270 -4.31 -6.53 11.05
C LEU A 270 -5.01 -5.40 10.33
N PHE A 271 -6.30 -5.21 10.62
CA PHE A 271 -7.13 -4.15 10.07
C PHE A 271 -7.94 -3.46 11.15
N ALA A 272 -7.75 -2.15 11.32
CA ALA A 272 -8.61 -1.34 12.17
C ALA A 272 -9.77 -0.76 11.34
N HIS A 273 -10.99 -1.01 11.77
CA HIS A 273 -12.21 -0.51 11.14
C HIS A 273 -12.80 0.62 11.97
N THR A 274 -13.20 1.70 11.31
CA THR A 274 -13.72 2.89 11.97
C THR A 274 -15.22 3.07 11.77
N GLN A 275 -15.81 3.95 12.58
CA GLN A 275 -17.20 4.37 12.46
C GLN A 275 -17.54 4.87 11.05
N ASN A 276 -16.65 5.69 10.46
CA ASN A 276 -16.89 6.30 9.15
C ASN A 276 -16.24 5.50 8.02
N ARG A 277 -16.21 4.17 8.14
CA ARG A 277 -15.82 3.21 7.08
C ARG A 277 -14.39 3.37 6.56
N CYS A 278 -13.54 4.11 7.27
CA CYS A 278 -12.10 4.13 7.02
C CYS A 278 -11.50 2.82 7.55
N ILE A 279 -10.51 2.29 6.84
CA ILE A 279 -9.78 1.07 7.21
C ILE A 279 -8.28 1.38 7.21
N TYR A 280 -7.58 0.83 8.19
CA TYR A 280 -6.12 0.90 8.29
C TYR A 280 -5.54 -0.49 8.33
N GLY A 281 -4.55 -0.78 7.50
CA GLY A 281 -3.93 -2.08 7.35
C GLY A 281 -2.48 -2.09 7.82
N THR A 282 -2.11 -3.11 8.60
CA THR A 282 -0.71 -3.34 8.95
C THR A 282 -0.32 -4.79 8.78
N ASP A 283 0.81 -5.02 8.11
CA ASP A 283 1.32 -6.35 7.82
C ASP A 283 2.66 -6.66 8.48
N LEU A 284 2.89 -7.96 8.69
CA LEU A 284 4.17 -8.55 9.03
C LEU A 284 4.32 -9.92 8.34
N CYS A 285 5.28 -10.04 7.44
CA CYS A 285 5.72 -11.31 6.87
C CYS A 285 7.02 -11.77 7.56
N ILE A 286 7.02 -12.98 8.09
CA ILE A 286 8.14 -13.62 8.78
C ILE A 286 8.55 -14.85 7.97
N ASP A 287 9.57 -14.69 7.14
CA ASP A 287 10.25 -15.81 6.49
C ASP A 287 11.56 -16.15 7.23
N LYS A 288 12.26 -17.19 6.76
CA LYS A 288 13.54 -17.64 7.34
C LYS A 288 14.60 -16.53 7.33
N ILE A 289 14.65 -15.71 6.27
CA ILE A 289 15.65 -14.65 6.09
C ILE A 289 15.40 -13.51 7.07
N PHE A 290 14.16 -13.03 7.15
CA PHE A 290 13.73 -12.00 8.09
C PHE A 290 13.97 -12.45 9.53
N PHE A 291 13.56 -13.68 9.85
CA PHE A 291 13.71 -14.21 11.20
C PHE A 291 15.19 -14.30 11.63
N GLN A 292 16.08 -14.72 10.72
CA GLN A 292 17.52 -14.73 10.97
C GLN A 292 18.08 -13.32 11.19
N ARG A 293 17.69 -12.34 10.37
CA ARG A 293 18.09 -10.93 10.57
C ARG A 293 17.66 -10.40 11.94
N VAL A 294 16.45 -10.72 12.38
CA VAL A 294 15.97 -10.34 13.71
C VAL A 294 16.80 -10.98 14.81
N LYS A 295 17.15 -12.27 14.68
CA LYS A 295 18.05 -12.97 15.62
C LYS A 295 19.40 -12.27 15.70
N ASP A 296 19.99 -11.94 14.55
CA ASP A 296 21.30 -11.30 14.47
C ASP A 296 21.27 -9.93 15.16
N LEU A 297 20.26 -9.10 14.86
CA LEU A 297 20.06 -7.78 15.49
C LEU A 297 19.92 -7.87 17.02
N LEU A 298 19.12 -8.82 17.51
CA LEU A 298 18.91 -9.03 18.95
C LEU A 298 20.18 -9.55 19.64
N SER A 299 20.99 -10.33 18.93
CA SER A 299 22.28 -10.81 19.44
C SER A 299 23.31 -9.68 19.56
N THR A 300 23.35 -8.75 18.60
CA THR A 300 24.27 -7.60 18.63
C THR A 300 23.95 -6.57 19.72
N GLN A 301 22.67 -6.39 20.10
CA GLN A 301 22.31 -5.49 21.21
C GLN A 301 22.71 -6.02 22.59
N SER A 302 23.05 -7.32 22.71
CA SER A 302 23.54 -7.90 23.97
C SER A 302 25.02 -7.62 24.26
N SER A 303 25.77 -7.06 23.30
CA SER A 303 27.18 -6.66 23.48
C SER A 303 27.36 -5.14 23.35
N GLY A 304 27.28 -4.43 24.48
CA GLY A 304 27.86 -3.10 24.64
C GLY A 304 26.89 -1.92 24.57
N TYR A 305 26.19 -1.67 25.68
CA TYR A 305 25.80 -0.31 26.05
C TYR A 305 26.34 -0.02 27.45
N ARG A 306 27.43 0.76 27.54
CA ARG A 306 27.82 1.42 28.80
C ARG A 306 27.22 2.82 28.77
N PRO A 307 26.30 3.17 29.69
CA PRO A 307 25.83 4.55 29.76
C PRO A 307 27.01 5.47 30.13
N PRO A 308 27.05 6.72 29.62
CA PRO A 308 28.10 7.67 29.96
C PRO A 308 28.06 7.97 31.46
N VAL A 309 29.21 7.84 32.12
CA VAL A 309 29.39 8.21 33.52
C VAL A 309 29.25 9.73 33.63
N HIS A 310 28.24 10.20 34.36
CA HIS A 310 28.14 11.60 34.79
C HIS A 310 29.40 11.96 35.59
N ARG A 311 30.25 12.83 35.03
CA ARG A 311 31.26 13.56 35.82
C ARG A 311 30.56 14.74 36.48
N THR A 312 30.52 14.73 37.81
CA THR A 312 30.17 15.89 38.63
C THR A 312 31.17 17.03 38.39
N PRO A 313 30.73 18.31 38.28
CA PRO A 313 31.66 19.43 38.19
C PRO A 313 32.27 19.69 39.57
N GLY A 314 33.58 19.52 39.66
CA GLY A 314 34.38 20.03 40.77
C GLY A 314 34.44 21.55 40.74
N LYS A 315 34.33 22.15 41.94
CA LYS A 315 34.50 23.57 42.22
C LYS A 315 35.76 24.15 41.56
N VAL A 316 35.63 25.29 40.89
CA VAL A 316 36.77 26.17 40.59
C VAL A 316 36.49 27.56 41.16
N SER A 317 37.50 28.02 41.90
CA SER A 317 37.59 29.26 42.64
C SER A 317 37.61 30.51 41.75
N SER A 318 37.03 31.56 42.32
CA SER A 318 37.11 32.96 41.91
C SER A 318 38.55 33.48 41.75
N THR A 319 38.82 34.17 40.64
CA THR A 319 39.65 35.40 40.62
C THR A 319 39.31 36.24 39.40
N GLN A 320 39.18 37.55 39.63
CA GLN A 320 38.78 38.60 38.68
C GLN A 320 39.85 38.91 37.62
N GLY A 321 39.41 39.40 36.47
CA GLY A 321 40.24 40.09 35.48
C GLY A 321 39.39 40.74 34.40
N VAL A 322 39.34 42.07 34.41
CA VAL A 322 38.50 42.98 33.59
C VAL A 322 38.97 43.02 32.13
N GLY A 323 38.01 43.07 31.18
CA GLY A 323 38.29 43.37 29.76
C GLY A 323 37.02 43.43 28.92
N ARG A 324 36.60 44.64 28.58
CA ARG A 324 35.36 45.04 27.89
C ARG A 324 35.49 44.84 26.37
N ARG A 325 34.53 44.17 25.72
CA ARG A 325 34.09 44.44 24.34
C ARG A 325 32.73 43.79 24.06
N GLU A 326 31.81 44.62 23.59
CA GLU A 326 30.47 44.27 23.11
C GLU A 326 30.59 43.48 21.81
N GLU A 327 29.76 42.45 21.62
CA GLU A 327 29.25 42.00 20.32
C GLU A 327 28.14 40.96 20.53
N GLY A 328 26.96 41.26 19.97
CA GLY A 328 25.77 40.41 20.01
C GLY A 328 25.90 39.24 19.03
N TRP A 329 25.32 38.10 19.41
CA TRP A 329 25.23 36.93 18.55
C TRP A 329 23.78 36.72 18.16
N GLY A 330 23.51 37.09 16.91
CA GLY A 330 22.32 36.77 16.17
C GLY A 330 22.30 35.31 15.71
N GLU A 331 21.11 34.95 15.28
CA GLU A 331 20.65 33.66 14.77
C GLU A 331 21.49 33.16 13.59
N ALA A 332 21.89 31.89 13.62
CA ALA A 332 22.38 31.18 12.45
C ALA A 332 21.25 30.33 11.87
N GLY A 333 20.67 30.85 10.79
CA GLY A 333 19.75 30.15 9.91
C GLY A 333 20.47 29.09 9.08
N TRP A 334 19.69 28.09 8.65
CA TRP A 334 20.12 27.07 7.70
C TRP A 334 19.97 27.64 6.29
N GLU A 335 21.11 27.79 5.61
CA GLU A 335 21.20 28.22 4.21
C GLU A 335 20.54 27.20 3.28
N ILE A 336 19.77 27.75 2.34
CA ILE A 336 19.09 27.09 1.23
C ILE A 336 19.93 27.43 0.00
N ASP A 337 20.53 26.43 -0.63
CA ASP A 337 21.17 26.59 -1.93
C ASP A 337 20.07 26.69 -3.01
N GLN A 338 19.93 27.88 -3.57
CA GLN A 338 19.28 28.14 -4.85
C GLN A 338 20.34 27.99 -5.95
N GLU A 339 20.04 27.25 -7.01
CA GLU A 339 20.82 27.31 -8.26
C GLU A 339 19.99 27.96 -9.36
N GLU A 340 20.69 28.87 -10.03
CA GLU A 340 20.23 29.94 -10.91
C GLU A 340 19.81 29.45 -12.30
N THR A 341 18.91 30.22 -12.90
CA THR A 341 18.55 30.21 -14.32
C THR A 341 19.48 31.16 -15.08
N ASP A 342 20.26 30.64 -16.01
CA ASP A 342 21.01 31.47 -16.97
C ASP A 342 20.17 31.70 -18.24
N GLU A 343 19.81 32.96 -18.44
CA GLU A 343 19.39 33.55 -19.71
C GLU A 343 20.64 34.02 -20.48
N GLY A 344 20.66 33.77 -21.79
CA GLY A 344 21.67 34.30 -22.69
C GLY A 344 21.15 34.37 -24.12
N GLU A 345 20.67 35.55 -24.51
CA GLU A 345 20.49 35.96 -25.91
C GLU A 345 21.83 35.96 -26.66
N ILE A 346 21.82 35.61 -27.95
CA ILE A 346 22.52 36.31 -29.04
C ILE A 346 21.87 35.92 -30.38
N THR A 347 21.84 36.92 -31.25
CA THR A 347 21.10 37.22 -32.48
C THR A 347 21.50 36.49 -33.77
N ASP A 348 20.49 36.37 -34.64
CA ASP A 348 20.41 36.53 -36.10
C ASP A 348 21.45 35.92 -37.05
N GLU A 349 20.97 35.10 -38.00
CA GLU A 349 21.29 35.22 -39.43
C GLU A 349 20.19 34.58 -40.30
N GLU A 350 19.87 35.26 -41.40
CA GLU A 350 18.74 35.10 -42.33
C GLU A 350 18.94 34.00 -43.42
N GLU A 351 17.87 33.83 -44.20
CA GLU A 351 17.74 33.21 -45.56
C GLU A 351 17.51 31.69 -45.64
N ALA A 352 16.61 31.14 -46.46
CA ALA A 352 15.70 31.67 -47.48
C ALA A 352 14.64 30.60 -47.85
N ASP A 353 13.59 31.08 -48.52
CA ASP A 353 12.41 30.43 -49.11
C ASP A 353 12.59 29.06 -49.79
N LYS A 354 11.51 28.26 -49.77
CA LYS A 354 10.82 27.77 -51.00
C LYS A 354 9.56 26.95 -50.71
N GLU A 355 8.44 27.55 -51.09
CA GLU A 355 7.33 27.04 -51.93
C GLU A 355 6.90 25.55 -51.85
N GLU A 356 5.63 25.41 -51.46
CA GLU A 356 4.57 24.44 -51.85
C GLU A 356 4.64 23.89 -53.30
N PRO A 357 4.00 22.75 -53.66
CA PRO A 357 2.53 22.62 -53.62
C PRO A 357 1.88 21.25 -53.35
N ASP A 358 0.60 21.38 -52.97
CA ASP A 358 -0.61 20.59 -53.23
C ASP A 358 -0.51 19.33 -54.10
N GLU A 359 -1.19 18.26 -53.65
CA GLU A 359 -2.03 17.43 -54.51
C GLU A 359 -3.33 17.03 -53.77
N GLU A 360 -4.44 17.51 -54.33
CA GLU A 360 -5.81 17.01 -54.17
C GLU A 360 -5.94 15.58 -54.75
N GLU A 361 -6.89 14.79 -54.26
CA GLU A 361 -8.01 14.26 -55.08
C GLU A 361 -8.76 13.09 -54.44
N ALA A 362 -10.02 13.01 -54.85
CA ALA A 362 -10.93 11.87 -54.93
C ALA A 362 -11.75 11.45 -53.70
N ASP A 363 -12.94 12.06 -53.65
CA ASP A 363 -14.22 11.46 -53.26
C ASP A 363 -14.49 10.12 -53.97
N GLU A 364 -15.07 9.15 -53.27
CA GLU A 364 -16.00 8.17 -53.85
C GLU A 364 -17.20 7.96 -52.91
N ASP A 365 -18.36 8.35 -53.41
CA ASP A 365 -19.69 8.15 -52.86
C ASP A 365 -20.23 6.72 -53.10
N GLU A 366 -21.29 6.43 -52.35
CA GLU A 366 -22.37 5.44 -52.60
C GLU A 366 -22.18 3.99 -52.13
N ALA A 367 -23.04 3.54 -51.21
CA ALA A 367 -24.30 2.89 -51.58
C ALA A 367 -25.10 2.49 -50.33
N ASP A 368 -26.38 2.88 -50.33
CA ASP A 368 -27.44 2.38 -49.46
C ASP A 368 -27.75 0.91 -49.78
N GLU A 369 -27.93 0.07 -48.76
CA GLU A 369 -28.82 -1.10 -48.84
C GLU A 369 -29.61 -1.20 -47.52
N GLU A 370 -30.85 -0.73 -47.56
CA GLU A 370 -31.94 -1.27 -46.75
C GLU A 370 -32.32 -2.66 -47.29
N GLU A 371 -32.64 -3.61 -46.41
CA GLU A 371 -33.86 -4.44 -46.45
C GLU A 371 -33.77 -5.66 -45.53
N ALA A 372 -34.97 -6.16 -45.21
CA ALA A 372 -35.34 -7.46 -44.67
C ALA A 372 -35.33 -7.68 -43.15
N ASP A 373 -36.52 -7.39 -42.60
CA ASP A 373 -37.17 -8.12 -41.51
C ASP A 373 -37.09 -9.64 -41.70
N GLU A 374 -36.76 -10.37 -40.63
CA GLU A 374 -37.23 -11.74 -40.43
C GLU A 374 -37.74 -11.86 -38.98
N GLU A 375 -39.06 -11.83 -38.85
CA GLU A 375 -39.81 -12.48 -37.76
C GLU A 375 -39.64 -13.99 -37.89
N GLU A 376 -39.42 -14.70 -36.78
CA GLU A 376 -39.88 -16.08 -36.47
C GLU A 376 -39.55 -16.29 -34.97
N ALA A 377 -40.54 -16.38 -34.08
CA ALA A 377 -41.39 -17.54 -33.78
C ALA A 377 -40.98 -18.17 -32.42
N ASP A 378 -41.89 -17.98 -31.46
CA ASP A 378 -42.19 -18.69 -30.22
C ASP A 378 -41.41 -19.98 -29.89
N GLU A 379 -40.88 -20.06 -28.67
CA GLU A 379 -41.02 -21.25 -27.82
C GLU A 379 -41.36 -20.81 -26.38
N GLU A 380 -42.64 -20.99 -26.01
CA GLU A 380 -43.14 -21.07 -24.64
C GLU A 380 -42.69 -22.38 -23.96
N GLU A 381 -42.95 -22.45 -22.65
CA GLU A 381 -42.90 -23.61 -21.74
C GLU A 381 -41.60 -23.76 -20.91
N ALA A 382 -41.66 -23.40 -19.63
CA ALA A 382 -42.11 -24.34 -18.60
C ALA A 382 -41.86 -23.75 -17.20
N ASP A 383 -42.95 -23.44 -16.51
CA ASP A 383 -42.98 -23.25 -15.06
C ASP A 383 -42.80 -24.61 -14.36
N GLU A 384 -41.86 -24.72 -13.43
CA GLU A 384 -41.86 -25.78 -12.43
C GLU A 384 -42.07 -25.16 -11.04
N GLU A 385 -43.32 -25.26 -10.60
CA GLU A 385 -43.77 -25.09 -9.22
C GLU A 385 -43.53 -26.38 -8.39
N GLU A 386 -43.23 -26.15 -7.12
CA GLU A 386 -43.56 -26.97 -5.94
C GLU A 386 -42.81 -28.29 -5.66
N ALA A 387 -42.12 -28.30 -4.51
CA ALA A 387 -42.08 -29.46 -3.62
C ALA A 387 -41.72 -29.01 -2.18
N ASP A 388 -42.76 -28.79 -1.40
CA ASP A 388 -42.75 -28.85 0.07
C ASP A 388 -42.23 -30.21 0.56
N GLU A 389 -41.30 -30.19 1.52
CA GLU A 389 -41.08 -31.33 2.43
C GLU A 389 -41.20 -30.81 3.88
N GLU A 390 -42.37 -31.05 4.46
CA GLU A 390 -42.54 -31.24 5.90
C GLU A 390 -41.80 -32.52 6.32
N GLU A 391 -41.26 -32.56 7.54
CA GLU A 391 -41.52 -33.65 8.51
C GLU A 391 -40.76 -33.42 9.85
N ALA A 392 -41.57 -33.49 10.90
CA ALA A 392 -41.38 -34.01 12.25
C ALA A 392 -40.29 -33.50 13.22
N ASP A 393 -40.81 -32.91 14.30
CA ASP A 393 -40.30 -32.85 15.66
C ASP A 393 -39.98 -34.25 16.26
N GLU A 394 -38.89 -34.36 17.03
CA GLU A 394 -38.85 -35.16 18.27
C GLU A 394 -37.90 -34.51 19.30
N ASP A 395 -38.36 -34.53 20.55
CA ASP A 395 -37.98 -33.76 21.73
C ASP A 395 -36.74 -34.23 22.53
N GLU A 396 -36.32 -33.32 23.43
CA GLU A 396 -35.68 -33.49 24.75
C GLU A 396 -34.18 -33.84 24.88
N ALA A 397 -33.39 -32.88 25.41
CA ALA A 397 -33.03 -32.85 26.83
C ALA A 397 -32.12 -31.64 27.17
N ASP A 398 -32.58 -30.83 28.13
CA ASP A 398 -31.90 -29.67 28.72
C ASP A 398 -30.76 -30.05 29.70
N GLU A 399 -29.65 -29.29 29.68
CA GLU A 399 -28.83 -29.07 30.88
C GLU A 399 -28.39 -27.59 30.96
N VAL A 400 -29.06 -26.88 31.87
CA VAL A 400 -28.75 -25.51 32.33
C VAL A 400 -27.86 -25.61 33.56
N ASN A 401 -26.69 -24.95 33.55
CA ASN A 401 -25.90 -24.73 34.77
C ASN A 401 -25.93 -23.24 35.16
N GLU A 402 -26.63 -23.01 36.25
CA GLU A 402 -26.96 -21.76 36.92
C GLU A 402 -25.78 -21.30 37.80
N TYR A 403 -25.30 -20.06 37.64
CA TYR A 403 -24.43 -19.40 38.63
C TYR A 403 -25.19 -18.27 39.32
N ARG A 404 -25.50 -18.55 40.59
CA ARG A 404 -26.30 -17.80 41.56
C ARG A 404 -25.59 -16.52 42.03
N TYR A 405 -26.30 -15.39 41.98
CA TYR A 405 -25.97 -14.15 42.69
C TYR A 405 -26.83 -14.09 43.97
N ASP A 406 -26.20 -13.92 45.13
CA ASP A 406 -26.89 -13.51 46.36
C ASP A 406 -26.28 -12.20 46.89
N LYS A 407 -27.17 -11.24 47.20
CA LYS A 407 -26.88 -9.92 47.77
C LYS A 407 -27.47 -9.81 49.18
N ALA A 408 -26.80 -8.99 49.99
CA ALA A 408 -27.27 -8.18 51.12
C ALA A 408 -27.11 -8.72 52.57
N ASN A 409 -26.27 -8.04 53.38
CA ASN A 409 -26.73 -7.07 54.39
C ASN A 409 -25.57 -6.27 55.03
N GLY A 410 -25.89 -5.08 55.55
CA GLY A 410 -25.02 -3.90 55.77
C GLY A 410 -24.24 -3.76 57.11
N PRO A 411 -23.84 -2.52 57.50
CA PRO A 411 -22.49 -2.11 57.98
C PRO A 411 -22.44 -1.90 59.53
N PRO A 412 -21.49 -1.16 60.22
CA PRO A 412 -20.25 -0.46 59.83
C PRO A 412 -19.03 -0.64 60.81
N LYS A 413 -17.86 -0.02 60.54
CA LYS A 413 -17.16 0.93 61.47
C LYS A 413 -15.82 1.46 60.94
N ALA A 414 -15.56 2.70 61.34
CA ALA A 414 -14.53 3.63 60.87
C ALA A 414 -13.11 3.39 61.43
N GLY A 415 -12.11 3.80 60.64
CA GLY A 415 -10.72 3.98 61.06
C GLY A 415 -9.99 4.85 60.03
N ALA A 416 -9.54 6.02 60.45
CA ALA A 416 -8.95 7.09 59.63
C ALA A 416 -7.55 6.74 59.07
N SER A 417 -7.22 7.21 57.86
CA SER A 417 -6.02 8.02 57.56
C SER A 417 -5.87 8.28 56.05
N THR A 418 -5.97 9.57 55.71
CA THR A 418 -5.14 10.38 54.80
C THR A 418 -4.06 9.73 53.88
N ILE A 419 -4.07 10.20 52.62
CA ILE A 419 -2.96 10.59 51.70
C ILE A 419 -2.51 9.62 50.57
N ALA A 420 -2.52 10.22 49.36
CA ALA A 420 -1.68 10.05 48.16
C ALA A 420 -1.91 8.91 47.15
N ALA A 421 -1.94 9.34 45.88
CA ALA A 421 -1.87 8.54 44.66
C ALA A 421 -0.52 7.81 44.53
N PRO A 422 -0.48 6.54 44.08
CA PRO A 422 0.76 5.87 43.75
C PRO A 422 1.11 6.03 42.26
N THR A 423 2.20 6.73 42.04
CA THR A 423 2.98 6.84 40.80
C THR A 423 3.39 5.44 40.30
N MET A 424 3.24 5.21 38.99
CA MET A 424 3.86 4.06 38.30
C MET A 424 5.38 4.17 38.38
N GLU A 425 6.02 3.36 39.21
CA GLU A 425 7.41 2.96 39.02
C GLU A 425 7.75 1.75 39.93
N LYS A 426 8.48 0.80 39.37
CA LYS A 426 9.13 -0.37 40.01
C LYS A 426 8.26 -1.61 40.29
N SER A 427 8.20 -2.49 39.30
CA SER A 427 8.18 -3.94 39.55
C SER A 427 8.86 -4.71 38.42
N PHE A 428 10.14 -4.46 38.20
CA PHE A 428 11.04 -5.39 37.53
C PHE A 428 12.38 -5.27 38.23
N MET A 429 12.69 -6.19 39.15
CA MET A 429 14.03 -6.65 39.52
C MET A 429 13.89 -7.63 40.68
N GLN A 430 13.79 -8.92 40.37
CA GLN A 430 14.24 -9.99 41.26
C GLN A 430 14.49 -11.24 40.40
N ASN A 431 15.77 -11.47 40.09
CA ASN A 431 16.46 -12.75 40.27
C ASN A 431 17.88 -12.63 39.72
N SER A 432 18.83 -12.57 40.65
CA SER A 432 20.25 -12.71 40.44
C SER A 432 20.60 -14.20 40.52
N ASP A 433 20.94 -14.80 39.39
CA ASP A 433 21.89 -15.91 39.33
C ASP A 433 22.72 -15.74 38.06
N VAL A 434 23.92 -15.18 38.25
CA VAL A 434 24.90 -14.95 37.19
C VAL A 434 25.61 -16.29 36.93
N SER A 435 25.10 -17.02 35.94
CA SER A 435 25.90 -17.99 35.19
C SER A 435 26.06 -17.47 33.76
N ASN A 436 27.32 -17.37 33.34
CA ASN A 436 27.77 -16.67 32.15
C ASN A 436 27.45 -17.47 30.86
N LYS A 437 26.17 -17.57 30.50
CA LYS A 437 25.72 -18.05 29.18
C LYS A 437 25.25 -16.85 28.37
N LYS A 438 25.81 -16.62 27.18
CA LYS A 438 25.18 -15.79 26.15
C LYS A 438 23.72 -16.27 26.02
N SER A 439 22.75 -15.53 26.56
CA SER A 439 21.35 -15.93 26.50
C SER A 439 20.87 -15.68 25.07
N VAL A 440 21.03 -16.69 24.21
CA VAL A 440 20.35 -16.73 22.92
C VAL A 440 18.86 -16.67 23.24
N LEU A 441 18.19 -15.59 22.82
CA LEU A 441 16.75 -15.45 23.03
C LEU A 441 16.04 -16.67 22.42
N HIS A 442 15.10 -17.26 23.15
CA HIS A 442 14.39 -18.42 22.62
C HIS A 442 13.50 -17.98 21.45
N ASP A 443 13.38 -18.78 20.39
CA ASP A 443 12.59 -18.43 19.19
C ASP A 443 11.17 -18.01 19.55
N ALA A 444 10.59 -18.65 20.56
CA ALA A 444 9.29 -18.32 21.11
C ALA A 444 9.20 -16.87 21.63
N ASP A 445 10.24 -16.36 22.29
CA ASP A 445 10.29 -14.98 22.80
C ASP A 445 10.40 -13.98 21.65
N ILE A 446 11.09 -14.36 20.57
CA ILE A 446 11.18 -13.54 19.35
C ILE A 446 9.80 -13.39 18.71
N TYR A 447 9.04 -14.49 18.57
CA TYR A 447 7.67 -14.41 18.05
C TYR A 447 6.75 -13.59 18.95
N GLU A 448 6.89 -13.64 20.27
CA GLU A 448 6.13 -12.76 21.18
C GLU A 448 6.48 -11.28 20.96
N ARG A 449 7.77 -10.95 20.83
CA ARG A 449 8.23 -9.58 20.50
C ARG A 449 7.74 -9.11 19.12
N LEU A 450 7.68 -10.00 18.13
CA LEU A 450 7.09 -9.68 16.83
C LEU A 450 5.58 -9.44 16.94
N GLY A 451 4.90 -10.12 17.87
CA GLY A 451 3.48 -9.92 18.17
C GLY A 451 3.24 -8.56 18.81
N PHE A 452 4.14 -8.14 19.70
CA PHE A 452 4.16 -6.76 20.19
C PHE A 452 4.39 -5.76 19.06
N PHE A 453 5.37 -6.02 18.20
CA PHE A 453 5.75 -5.11 17.13
C PHE A 453 4.59 -4.83 16.15
N ILE A 454 3.88 -5.86 15.70
CA ILE A 454 2.72 -5.65 14.82
C ILE A 454 1.57 -4.92 15.53
N SER A 455 1.35 -5.18 16.82
CA SER A 455 0.35 -4.42 17.60
C SER A 455 0.72 -2.93 17.71
N LEU A 456 2.00 -2.61 17.92
CA LEU A 456 2.51 -1.25 17.95
C LEU A 456 2.41 -0.58 16.57
N LYS A 457 2.68 -1.33 15.49
CA LYS A 457 2.50 -0.85 14.11
C LYS A 457 1.05 -0.43 13.87
N MET A 458 0.09 -1.26 14.27
CA MET A 458 -1.34 -0.94 14.20
C MET A 458 -1.71 0.29 15.04
N MET A 459 -1.23 0.37 16.28
CA MET A 459 -1.47 1.55 17.14
C MET A 459 -0.90 2.85 16.56
N ASN A 460 0.28 2.78 15.93
CA ASN A 460 0.86 3.93 15.26
C ASN A 460 0.08 4.33 14.01
N GLU A 461 -0.46 3.36 13.26
CA GLU A 461 -1.25 3.61 12.06
C GLU A 461 -2.57 4.32 12.39
N ILE A 462 -3.25 3.92 13.47
CA ILE A 462 -4.48 4.58 13.93
C ILE A 462 -4.24 5.87 14.74
N LYS A 463 -2.98 6.18 15.04
CA LYS A 463 -2.64 7.37 15.85
C LYS A 463 -3.03 8.64 15.10
N GLY A 464 -3.83 9.48 15.75
CA GLY A 464 -4.33 10.73 15.16
C GLY A 464 -5.51 10.57 14.20
N LEU A 465 -5.88 9.32 13.87
CA LEU A 465 -7.04 8.92 13.08
C LEU A 465 -7.17 9.71 11.76
N SER A 466 -6.16 9.58 10.90
CA SER A 466 -6.25 10.03 9.50
C SER A 466 -7.41 9.32 8.80
N SER A 467 -8.05 9.92 7.80
CA SER A 467 -9.09 9.20 7.07
C SER A 467 -8.57 8.17 6.07
N VAL A 468 -7.26 8.17 5.81
CA VAL A 468 -6.61 7.29 4.84
C VAL A 468 -5.47 6.54 5.51
N ASP A 469 -5.32 5.27 5.14
CA ASP A 469 -4.15 4.46 5.44
C ASP A 469 -2.87 5.11 4.88
N THR A 470 -1.80 5.08 5.67
CA THR A 470 -0.54 5.75 5.37
C THR A 470 0.15 5.18 4.12
N ASN A 471 0.02 3.88 3.85
CA ASN A 471 0.61 3.24 2.67
C ASN A 471 -0.21 3.49 1.40
N TYR A 472 -1.51 3.74 1.55
CA TYR A 472 -2.44 3.95 0.43
C TYR A 472 -2.91 5.39 0.27
N GLN A 473 -2.18 6.38 0.80
CA GLN A 473 -2.50 7.81 0.57
C GLN A 473 -2.65 8.16 -0.91
N TRP A 474 -1.91 7.47 -1.77
CA TRP A 474 -1.95 7.65 -3.21
C TRP A 474 -3.32 7.34 -3.82
N LEU A 475 -4.06 6.41 -3.23
CA LEU A 475 -5.32 5.89 -3.77
C LEU A 475 -6.36 7.00 -3.85
N PRO A 476 -6.82 7.62 -2.74
CA PRO A 476 -7.77 8.72 -2.84
C PRO A 476 -7.19 9.91 -3.60
N LEU A 477 -5.91 10.26 -3.46
CA LEU A 477 -5.33 11.44 -4.13
C LEU A 477 -5.48 11.41 -5.66
N ILE A 478 -5.25 10.24 -6.30
CA ILE A 478 -5.45 10.10 -7.74
C ILE A 478 -6.93 10.26 -8.10
N TYR A 479 -7.83 9.59 -7.37
CA TYR A 479 -9.26 9.65 -7.67
C TYR A 479 -9.88 11.02 -7.37
N MET A 480 -9.38 11.76 -6.38
CA MET A 480 -9.80 13.14 -6.12
C MET A 480 -9.46 14.06 -7.29
N ALA A 481 -8.24 13.93 -7.83
CA ALA A 481 -7.81 14.74 -8.97
C ALA A 481 -8.57 14.43 -10.26
N LEU A 482 -8.96 13.17 -10.46
CA LEU A 482 -9.69 12.71 -11.64
C LEU A 482 -11.22 12.71 -11.45
N ALA A 483 -11.71 13.14 -10.29
CA ALA A 483 -13.14 13.29 -10.00
C ALA A 483 -13.80 14.37 -10.86
N ASN A 484 -15.12 14.44 -10.79
CA ASN A 484 -15.90 15.53 -11.37
C ASN A 484 -15.45 16.91 -10.86
N ASP A 485 -15.68 17.91 -11.70
CA ASP A 485 -15.35 19.32 -11.48
C ASP A 485 -16.47 20.09 -10.75
N THR A 486 -17.57 19.41 -10.40
CA THR A 486 -18.76 20.01 -9.82
C THR A 486 -18.73 20.11 -8.30
N ALA A 487 -17.87 19.34 -7.64
CA ALA A 487 -17.79 19.28 -6.18
C ALA A 487 -16.35 19.13 -5.71
N VAL A 488 -16.12 19.49 -4.44
CA VAL A 488 -14.82 19.35 -3.79
C VAL A 488 -14.73 17.95 -3.19
N SER A 489 -13.64 17.25 -3.49
CA SER A 489 -13.26 16.06 -2.73
C SER A 489 -12.36 16.45 -1.56
N LYS A 490 -12.50 15.75 -0.43
CA LYS A 490 -11.85 16.13 0.83
C LYS A 490 -11.31 14.92 1.58
N ILE A 491 -10.07 15.02 2.09
CA ILE A 491 -9.45 14.01 2.96
C ILE A 491 -8.75 14.66 4.16
N SER A 492 -8.41 13.86 5.17
CA SER A 492 -7.68 14.28 6.36
C SER A 492 -6.52 13.33 6.65
N LEU A 493 -5.30 13.84 6.76
CA LEU A 493 -4.11 13.04 6.98
C LEU A 493 -3.35 13.54 8.21
N THR A 494 -2.88 12.64 9.08
CA THR A 494 -2.03 13.04 10.22
C THR A 494 -0.60 13.29 9.77
N VAL A 495 -0.09 12.45 8.85
CA VAL A 495 1.25 12.57 8.28
C VAL A 495 1.14 12.51 6.77
N LEU A 496 1.74 13.46 6.07
CA LEU A 496 1.85 13.44 4.62
C LEU A 496 3.15 12.75 4.21
N LYS A 497 3.08 11.60 3.55
CA LYS A 497 4.29 10.85 3.14
C LYS A 497 4.97 11.53 1.95
N PRO A 498 6.31 11.41 1.81
CA PRO A 498 7.03 11.92 0.63
C PRO A 498 6.47 11.41 -0.71
N TYR A 499 5.96 10.17 -0.73
CA TYR A 499 5.31 9.58 -1.91
C TYR A 499 3.99 10.29 -2.28
N ALA A 500 3.20 10.71 -1.28
CA ALA A 500 1.99 11.49 -1.51
C ALA A 500 2.31 12.93 -1.98
N ILE A 501 3.34 13.56 -1.42
CA ILE A 501 3.80 14.90 -1.85
C ILE A 501 4.24 14.86 -3.32
N ALA A 502 5.04 13.86 -3.70
CA ALA A 502 5.46 13.68 -5.08
C ALA A 502 4.28 13.45 -6.02
N LEU A 503 3.30 12.63 -5.60
CA LEU A 503 2.09 12.41 -6.38
C LEU A 503 1.29 13.71 -6.59
N ILE A 504 1.09 14.53 -5.55
CA ILE A 504 0.38 15.81 -5.65
C ILE A 504 1.07 16.73 -6.68
N ARG A 505 2.41 16.78 -6.66
CA ARG A 505 3.19 17.55 -7.65
C ARG A 505 3.00 16.99 -9.06
N LEU A 506 3.07 15.67 -9.23
CA LEU A 506 2.84 15.04 -10.53
C LEU A 506 1.41 15.29 -11.04
N LEU A 507 0.40 15.22 -10.18
CA LEU A 507 -0.98 15.50 -10.55
C LEU A 507 -1.17 16.94 -11.05
N ARG A 508 -0.48 17.90 -10.42
CA ARG A 508 -0.41 19.27 -10.92
C ARG A 508 0.28 19.32 -12.29
N ASP A 509 1.44 18.69 -12.45
CA ASP A 509 2.22 18.80 -13.69
C ASP A 509 1.52 18.09 -14.89
N PHE A 510 0.80 16.99 -14.64
CA PHE A 510 0.06 16.25 -15.67
C PHE A 510 -1.33 16.82 -15.95
N PHE A 511 -2.06 17.26 -14.93
CA PHE A 511 -3.49 17.60 -15.05
C PHE A 511 -3.84 19.03 -14.61
N ASN A 512 -2.87 19.82 -14.17
CA ASN A 512 -3.06 21.17 -13.60
C ASN A 512 -4.00 21.21 -12.39
N VAL A 513 -4.16 20.09 -11.68
CA VAL A 513 -4.94 20.03 -10.43
C VAL A 513 -4.17 20.68 -9.29
N VAL A 514 -4.83 21.56 -8.56
CA VAL A 514 -4.29 22.20 -7.36
C VAL A 514 -5.00 21.64 -6.14
N PHE A 515 -4.21 21.16 -5.18
CA PHE A 515 -4.68 20.71 -3.88
C PHE A 515 -4.52 21.84 -2.86
N ASP A 516 -5.59 22.19 -2.17
CA ASP A 516 -5.57 23.07 -1.00
C ASP A 516 -5.23 22.23 0.23
N ILE A 517 -4.11 22.55 0.88
CA ILE A 517 -3.56 21.77 2.00
C ILE A 517 -3.50 22.67 3.23
N LYS A 518 -4.42 22.45 4.17
CA LYS A 518 -4.53 23.22 5.40
C LYS A 518 -4.02 22.41 6.59
N LYS A 519 -3.05 22.96 7.31
CA LYS A 519 -2.64 22.41 8.61
C LYS A 519 -3.69 22.80 9.65
N VAL A 520 -4.25 21.81 10.33
CA VAL A 520 -5.24 21.95 11.39
C VAL A 520 -4.66 21.42 12.69
N GLU A 521 -4.53 22.29 13.68
CA GLU A 521 -4.07 21.92 15.02
C GLU A 521 -5.20 21.21 15.77
N LYS A 522 -4.95 19.98 16.22
CA LYS A 522 -5.88 19.21 17.08
C LYS A 522 -5.57 19.42 18.55
N SER A 523 -4.30 19.64 18.91
CA SER A 523 -3.83 19.93 20.26
C SER A 523 -2.51 20.73 20.20
N GLN A 524 -1.92 21.06 21.36
CA GLN A 524 -0.61 21.72 21.41
C GLN A 524 0.54 20.90 20.79
N VAL A 525 0.33 19.60 20.56
CA VAL A 525 1.38 18.68 20.08
C VAL A 525 0.94 17.93 18.81
N ASP A 526 -0.37 17.80 18.56
CA ASP A 526 -0.92 17.07 17.42
C ASP A 526 -1.56 18.00 16.39
N TYR A 527 -1.23 17.76 15.13
CA TYR A 527 -1.84 18.41 13.98
C TYR A 527 -2.28 17.36 12.95
N SER A 528 -3.19 17.76 12.08
CA SER A 528 -3.60 17.04 10.88
C SER A 528 -3.56 17.97 9.68
N TYR A 529 -3.53 17.41 8.49
CA TYR A 529 -3.64 18.10 7.22
C TYR A 529 -5.00 17.80 6.61
N VAL A 530 -5.77 18.84 6.33
CA VAL A 530 -6.99 18.74 5.52
C VAL A 530 -6.58 19.04 4.09
N ILE A 531 -6.88 18.11 3.19
CA ILE A 531 -6.52 18.20 1.78
C ILE A 531 -7.81 18.20 0.98
N GLU A 532 -7.99 19.26 0.19
CA GLU A 532 -9.18 19.52 -0.62
C GLU A 532 -8.75 19.74 -2.07
N CYS A 533 -9.50 19.21 -3.03
CA CYS A 533 -9.36 19.62 -4.43
C CYS A 533 -10.68 19.47 -5.18
N VAL A 534 -10.81 20.24 -6.26
CA VAL A 534 -11.81 20.01 -7.31
C VAL A 534 -11.14 19.19 -8.40
N GLY A 535 -11.79 18.12 -8.84
CA GLY A 535 -11.24 17.25 -9.89
C GLY A 535 -11.33 17.91 -11.28
N ILE A 536 -10.66 17.32 -12.27
CA ILE A 536 -10.66 17.84 -13.65
C ILE A 536 -11.90 17.48 -14.47
N GLY A 537 -12.83 16.70 -13.91
CA GLY A 537 -13.93 16.16 -14.69
C GLY A 537 -13.50 15.09 -15.68
N TYR A 538 -12.53 14.23 -15.33
CA TYR A 538 -12.01 13.23 -16.26
C TYR A 538 -13.13 12.29 -16.72
N ARG A 539 -13.30 12.18 -18.04
CA ARG A 539 -14.26 11.28 -18.68
C ARG A 539 -13.52 10.22 -19.47
N ASN A 540 -13.84 8.96 -19.22
CA ASN A 540 -13.33 7.85 -20.01
C ASN A 540 -14.09 7.79 -21.34
N PHE A 541 -13.53 8.43 -22.37
CA PHE A 541 -14.09 8.45 -23.72
C PHE A 541 -14.05 7.09 -24.42
N SER A 542 -13.20 6.16 -23.94
CA SER A 542 -13.08 4.83 -24.52
C SER A 542 -14.26 3.92 -24.16
N LYS A 543 -14.97 4.20 -23.06
CA LYS A 543 -16.17 3.46 -22.67
C LYS A 543 -17.37 3.91 -23.51
N LYS A 544 -17.97 2.99 -24.28
CA LYS A 544 -19.18 3.25 -25.06
C LYS A 544 -20.28 3.80 -24.15
N SER A 545 -20.90 4.92 -24.55
CA SER A 545 -22.13 5.40 -23.92
C SER A 545 -23.28 4.67 -24.61
N PHE A 546 -23.83 3.68 -23.94
CA PHE A 546 -25.14 3.14 -24.30
C PHE A 546 -26.21 3.91 -23.54
#